data_AF-A0A1V6AZ59-F1
#
_entry.id   AF-A0A1V6AZ59-F1
#
_cell.length_a   1.000
_cell.length_b   1.000
_cell.length_c   1.000
_cell.angle_alpha   90.00
_cell.angle_beta   90.00
_cell.angle_gamma   90.00
#
_symmetry.space_group_name_H-M   'P 1'
#
loop_
_entity.id
_entity.type
_entity.pdbx_description
1 polymer ?
#
loop_
_entity_poly.entity_id
_entity_poly.type
_entity_poly.pdbx_seq_one_letter_code
_entity_poly.pdbx_strand_id
1 'polypeptide(L)'
;MEMTFQGVQESFESLKKRFQSGEISKQSFIEEIKKLRLKDEKGRFWTIGFQTGKWYYFDGKDWIAGDPPSQKDKMICVFCGFENDLETEVCARCGGTRGEEPTICPTCGGPLTKPFQTCPRCNQEPEGVPSLKSIKLMKEDPEEGLFIAKSIRLGSAFLNGGLFGTVLGIFLGAFAGATGSFSDFLPSGLAEQQGKLLGAVFLGLLGGAAGFVFLGAVSFLAAAVLNFVFSVTGGLKIKTGRRPPVPEGSQEEKTGGSAVEALGFNLRD
;
A
#
# COMPACT_ATOMS: atom_id res chain seq x y z
N MET A 1 3.74 21.88 -34.24
CA MET A 1 3.58 21.76 -32.78
C MET A 1 3.77 20.29 -32.48
N GLU A 2 4.89 19.92 -31.86
CA GLU A 2 5.14 18.51 -31.54
C GLU A 2 4.14 18.07 -30.48
N MET A 3 3.39 17.00 -30.75
CA MET A 3 2.49 16.42 -29.77
C MET A 3 3.35 15.79 -28.68
N THR A 4 3.30 16.33 -27.46
CA THR A 4 4.01 15.80 -26.29
C THR A 4 3.06 14.99 -25.41
N PHE A 5 3.59 14.08 -24.61
CA PHE A 5 2.80 13.31 -23.63
C PHE A 5 2.04 14.22 -22.66
N GLN A 6 2.67 15.34 -22.25
CA GLN A 6 2.03 16.35 -21.41
C GLN A 6 0.87 17.05 -22.14
N GLY A 7 1.06 17.48 -23.39
CA GLY A 7 0.00 18.14 -24.17
C GLY A 7 -1.21 17.22 -24.42
N VAL A 8 -0.97 15.92 -24.59
CA VAL A 8 -2.04 14.91 -24.69
C VAL A 8 -2.80 14.76 -23.37
N GLN A 9 -2.10 14.74 -22.23
CA GLN A 9 -2.72 14.67 -20.91
C GLN A 9 -3.62 15.89 -20.63
N GLU A 10 -3.11 17.10 -20.91
CA GLU A 10 -3.86 18.35 -20.73
C GLU A 10 -5.10 18.39 -21.63
N SER A 11 -4.97 17.95 -22.88
CA SER A 11 -6.09 17.84 -23.84
C SER A 11 -7.15 16.85 -23.36
N PHE A 12 -6.74 15.70 -22.82
CA PHE A 12 -7.65 14.70 -22.27
C PHE A 12 -8.43 15.24 -21.07
N GLU A 13 -7.78 15.94 -20.13
CA GLU A 13 -8.43 16.52 -18.97
C GLU A 13 -9.45 17.61 -19.35
N SER A 14 -9.12 18.43 -20.34
CA SER A 14 -10.04 19.43 -20.90
C SER A 14 -11.28 18.77 -21.51
N LEU A 15 -11.08 17.72 -22.34
CA LEU A 15 -12.18 16.97 -22.93
C LEU A 15 -13.03 16.26 -21.87
N LYS A 16 -12.42 15.70 -20.82
CA LYS A 16 -13.13 15.04 -19.71
C LYS A 16 -14.03 16.01 -18.96
N LYS A 17 -13.55 17.24 -18.69
CA LYS A 17 -14.36 18.30 -18.06
C LYS A 17 -15.59 18.64 -18.90
N ARG A 18 -15.42 18.80 -20.22
CA ARG A 18 -16.51 19.08 -21.16
C ARG A 18 -17.52 17.92 -21.28
N PHE A 19 -17.04 16.68 -21.17
CA PHE A 19 -17.92 15.52 -21.15
C PHE A 19 -18.74 15.46 -19.85
N GLN A 20 -18.11 15.73 -18.70
CA GLN A 20 -18.77 15.77 -17.40
C GLN A 20 -19.78 16.90 -17.24
N SER A 21 -19.53 18.06 -17.88
CA SER A 21 -20.49 19.17 -17.94
C SER A 21 -21.63 18.94 -18.94
N GLY A 22 -21.60 17.85 -19.72
CA GLY A 22 -22.61 17.53 -20.74
C GLY A 22 -22.47 18.34 -22.03
N GLU A 23 -21.39 19.11 -22.21
CA GLU A 23 -21.14 19.90 -23.42
C GLU A 23 -20.78 19.05 -24.64
N ILE A 24 -20.26 17.85 -24.43
CA ILE A 24 -19.95 16.90 -25.52
C ILE A 24 -20.56 15.54 -25.23
N SER A 25 -21.03 14.89 -26.30
CA SER A 25 -21.60 13.54 -26.21
C SER A 25 -20.51 12.49 -25.96
N LYS A 26 -20.90 11.30 -25.47
CA LYS A 26 -19.99 10.16 -25.30
C LYS A 26 -19.29 9.79 -26.62
N GLN A 27 -20.00 9.84 -27.74
CA GLN A 27 -19.45 9.54 -29.06
C GLN A 27 -18.41 10.59 -29.47
N SER A 28 -18.73 11.87 -29.31
CA SER A 28 -17.81 12.98 -29.60
C SER A 28 -16.55 12.93 -28.72
N PHE A 29 -16.69 12.56 -27.45
CA PHE A 29 -15.55 12.40 -26.55
C PHE A 29 -14.63 11.24 -26.97
N ILE A 30 -15.20 10.10 -27.38
CA ILE A 30 -14.44 8.95 -27.89
C ILE A 30 -13.68 9.33 -29.19
N GLU A 31 -14.32 10.04 -30.10
CA GLU A 31 -13.69 10.48 -31.35
C GLU A 31 -12.51 11.42 -31.12
N GLU A 32 -12.61 12.34 -30.15
CA GLU A 32 -11.52 13.23 -29.81
C GLU A 32 -10.36 12.49 -29.12
N ILE A 33 -10.63 11.52 -28.24
CA ILE A 33 -9.58 10.68 -27.63
C ILE A 33 -8.82 9.87 -28.69
N LYS A 34 -9.49 9.36 -29.73
CA LYS A 34 -8.83 8.63 -30.82
C LYS A 34 -7.81 9.47 -31.57
N LYS A 35 -8.00 10.79 -31.62
CA LYS A 35 -7.05 11.74 -32.23
C LYS A 35 -5.85 12.03 -31.33
N LEU A 36 -5.97 11.78 -30.03
CA LEU A 36 -4.91 11.97 -29.03
C LEU A 36 -3.96 10.76 -28.95
N ARG A 37 -3.53 10.23 -30.10
CA ARG A 37 -2.53 9.15 -30.18
C ARG A 37 -1.15 9.74 -30.46
N LEU A 38 -0.15 9.21 -29.77
CA LEU A 38 1.23 9.68 -29.86
C LEU A 38 2.15 8.52 -30.18
N LYS A 39 3.20 8.76 -30.96
CA LYS A 39 4.25 7.77 -31.25
C LYS A 39 5.52 8.15 -30.50
N ASP A 40 6.05 7.24 -29.69
CA ASP A 40 7.32 7.48 -29.00
C ASP A 40 8.53 7.31 -29.94
N GLU A 41 9.72 7.66 -29.45
CA GLU A 41 10.98 7.53 -30.20
C GLU A 41 11.31 6.08 -30.57
N LYS A 42 10.77 5.11 -29.83
CA LYS A 42 10.91 3.66 -30.10
C LYS A 42 9.86 3.16 -31.09
N GLY A 43 9.01 4.04 -31.58
CA GLY A 43 7.99 3.78 -32.57
C GLY A 43 6.70 3.14 -32.03
N ARG A 44 6.50 3.08 -30.71
CA ARG A 44 5.29 2.56 -30.09
C ARG A 44 4.19 3.63 -30.05
N PHE A 45 2.96 3.20 -30.27
CA PHE A 45 1.79 4.07 -30.17
C PHE A 45 1.26 4.11 -28.74
N TRP A 46 0.92 5.30 -28.26
CA TRP A 46 0.42 5.59 -26.93
C TRP A 46 -0.95 6.26 -26.99
N THR A 47 -1.80 5.96 -26.01
CA THR A 47 -3.10 6.60 -25.82
C THR A 47 -3.51 6.59 -24.35
N ILE A 48 -4.50 7.40 -23.99
CA ILE A 48 -5.11 7.43 -22.66
C ILE A 48 -6.43 6.67 -22.71
N GLY A 49 -6.61 5.72 -21.80
CA GLY A 49 -7.84 4.93 -21.72
C GLY A 49 -9.03 5.77 -21.27
N PHE A 50 -10.08 5.80 -22.10
CA PHE A 50 -11.30 6.59 -21.87
C PHE A 50 -11.90 6.41 -20.48
N GLN A 51 -12.04 5.17 -20.01
CA GLN A 51 -12.67 4.88 -18.72
C GLN A 51 -11.73 5.05 -17.53
N THR A 52 -10.44 4.74 -17.75
CA THR A 52 -9.47 4.61 -16.65
C THR A 52 -8.60 5.86 -16.46
N GLY A 53 -8.48 6.71 -17.48
CA GLY A 53 -7.56 7.84 -17.51
C GLY A 53 -6.08 7.43 -17.46
N LYS A 54 -5.77 6.13 -17.62
CA LYS A 54 -4.40 5.61 -17.57
C LYS A 54 -3.79 5.56 -18.97
N TRP A 55 -2.47 5.59 -19.03
CA TRP A 55 -1.71 5.42 -20.27
C TRP A 55 -1.64 3.95 -20.69
N TYR A 56 -1.79 3.73 -21.99
CA TYR A 56 -1.64 2.45 -22.65
C TYR A 56 -0.72 2.61 -23.86
N TYR A 57 0.14 1.63 -24.10
CA TYR A 57 0.93 1.54 -25.32
C TYR A 57 0.56 0.29 -26.11
N PHE A 58 0.70 0.36 -27.43
CA PHE A 58 0.49 -0.77 -28.31
C PHE A 58 1.79 -1.57 -28.46
N ASP A 59 1.77 -2.86 -28.11
CA ASP A 59 2.93 -3.75 -28.19
C ASP A 59 3.08 -4.45 -29.56
N GLY A 60 2.16 -4.18 -30.49
CA GLY A 60 2.05 -4.84 -31.80
C GLY A 60 0.90 -5.83 -31.89
N LYS A 61 0.33 -6.24 -30.75
CA LYS A 61 -0.79 -7.18 -30.68
C LYS A 61 -1.94 -6.64 -29.82
N ASP A 62 -1.62 -6.11 -28.64
CA ASP A 62 -2.54 -5.68 -27.61
C ASP A 62 -2.15 -4.30 -27.04
N TRP A 63 -3.09 -3.66 -26.35
CA TRP A 63 -2.86 -2.41 -25.62
C TRP A 63 -2.53 -2.72 -24.16
N ILE A 64 -1.32 -2.36 -23.75
CA ILE A 64 -0.79 -2.65 -22.42
C ILE A 64 -0.70 -1.36 -21.60
N ALA A 65 -1.22 -1.40 -20.37
CA ALA A 65 -1.09 -0.27 -19.44
C ALA A 65 0.40 -0.04 -19.10
N GLY A 66 0.85 1.21 -19.14
CA GLY A 66 2.23 1.57 -18.83
C GLY A 66 2.42 3.07 -18.69
N ASP A 67 3.59 3.49 -18.20
CA ASP A 67 3.91 4.91 -18.03
C ASP A 67 4.62 5.46 -19.28
N PRO A 68 4.24 6.65 -19.78
CA PRO A 68 4.88 7.23 -20.96
C PRO A 68 6.36 7.60 -20.67
N PRO A 69 7.25 7.49 -21.67
CA PRO A 69 8.71 7.60 -21.51
C PRO A 69 9.28 8.99 -21.18
N SER A 70 8.51 9.93 -20.62
CA SER A 70 9.01 11.28 -20.26
C SER A 70 8.44 11.85 -18.96
N GLN A 71 7.74 11.05 -18.15
CA GLN A 71 7.25 11.48 -16.83
C GLN A 71 8.16 11.07 -15.66
N LYS A 72 9.16 10.22 -15.91
CA LYS A 72 10.08 9.75 -14.86
C LYS A 72 11.31 10.63 -14.69
N ASP A 73 11.60 11.51 -15.66
CA ASP A 73 12.85 12.27 -15.70
C ASP A 73 12.72 13.69 -15.14
N LYS A 74 11.86 13.88 -14.13
CA LYS A 74 11.81 15.13 -13.37
C LYS A 74 12.11 14.89 -11.89
N MET A 75 13.01 15.70 -11.32
CA MET A 75 13.19 15.81 -9.88
C MET A 75 12.69 17.16 -9.37
N ILE A 76 12.10 17.14 -8.17
CA ILE A 76 11.78 18.36 -7.44
C ILE A 76 13.02 18.77 -6.65
N CYS A 77 13.51 19.99 -6.86
CA CYS A 77 14.63 20.55 -6.13
C CYS A 77 14.31 20.67 -4.63
N VAL A 78 15.15 20.07 -3.78
CA VAL A 78 14.97 20.09 -2.32
C VAL A 78 15.14 21.48 -1.70
N PHE A 79 15.83 22.39 -2.40
CA PHE A 79 16.05 23.76 -1.92
C PHE A 79 14.81 24.64 -2.15
N CYS A 80 14.24 24.65 -3.35
CA CYS A 80 13.21 25.63 -3.72
C CYS A 80 11.90 25.03 -4.27
N GLY A 81 11.80 23.71 -4.37
CA GLY A 81 10.61 23.02 -4.90
C GLY A 81 10.42 23.14 -6.42
N PHE A 82 11.39 23.67 -7.15
CA PHE A 82 11.32 23.78 -8.60
C PHE A 82 11.56 22.42 -9.27
N GLU A 83 10.76 22.10 -10.29
CA GLU A 83 10.95 20.90 -11.11
C GLU A 83 12.14 21.10 -12.05
N ASN A 84 13.10 20.18 -11.99
CA ASN A 84 14.25 20.12 -12.90
C ASN A 84 14.30 18.76 -13.58
N ASP A 85 15.03 18.67 -14.70
CA ASP A 85 15.27 17.39 -15.37
C ASP A 85 16.18 16.51 -14.50
N LEU A 86 15.96 15.19 -14.52
CA LEU A 86 16.74 14.24 -13.71
C LEU A 86 18.24 14.24 -14.02
N GLU A 87 18.66 14.74 -15.17
CA GLU A 87 20.09 14.82 -15.54
C GLU A 87 20.76 16.11 -15.02
N THR A 88 19.99 17.07 -14.50
CA THR A 88 20.55 18.33 -14.00
C THR A 88 21.14 18.16 -12.60
N GLU A 89 22.42 18.53 -12.46
CA GLU A 89 23.10 18.57 -11.16
C GLU A 89 22.80 19.87 -10.39
N VAL A 90 22.44 20.94 -11.09
CA VAL A 90 22.18 22.27 -10.51
C VAL A 90 20.77 22.71 -10.86
N CYS A 91 20.02 23.13 -9.86
CA CYS A 91 18.67 23.66 -10.05
C CYS A 91 18.69 24.93 -10.90
N ALA A 92 17.97 24.93 -12.03
CA ALA A 92 17.91 26.04 -12.97
C ALA A 92 17.31 27.33 -12.38
N ARG A 93 16.55 27.21 -11.29
CA ARG A 93 15.91 28.37 -10.62
C ARG A 93 16.75 28.96 -9.50
N CYS A 94 17.31 28.13 -8.61
CA CYS A 94 17.95 28.62 -7.38
C CYS A 94 19.46 28.31 -7.30
N GLY A 95 20.02 27.59 -8.27
CA GLY A 95 21.44 27.21 -8.24
C GLY A 95 21.80 26.13 -7.22
N GLY A 96 20.82 25.48 -6.59
CA GLY A 96 21.07 24.43 -5.59
C GLY A 96 21.57 23.13 -6.24
N THR A 97 22.60 22.53 -5.66
CA THR A 97 23.29 21.35 -6.19
C THR A 97 22.65 20.04 -5.71
N ARG A 98 22.56 19.05 -6.58
CA ARG A 98 22.00 17.73 -6.28
C ARG A 98 22.92 16.97 -5.32
N GLY A 99 22.33 16.43 -4.24
CA GLY A 99 23.05 15.64 -3.23
C GLY A 99 23.69 16.47 -2.13
N GLU A 100 23.67 17.80 -2.23
CA GLU A 100 24.05 18.69 -1.15
C GLU A 100 22.86 18.96 -0.22
N GLU A 101 23.13 18.91 1.08
CA GLU A 101 22.13 19.21 2.10
C GLU A 101 22.03 20.73 2.31
N PRO A 102 20.84 21.35 2.22
CA PRO A 102 20.69 22.78 2.45
C PRO A 102 21.04 23.16 3.89
N THR A 103 22.18 23.84 4.05
CA THR A 103 22.62 24.44 5.33
C THR A 103 22.14 25.88 5.50
N ILE A 104 21.52 26.46 4.46
CA ILE A 104 21.03 27.84 4.45
C ILE A 104 19.60 27.86 3.88
N CYS A 105 18.72 28.63 4.51
CA CYS A 105 17.37 28.84 4.05
C CYS A 105 17.37 29.70 2.77
N PRO A 106 16.79 29.22 1.66
CA PRO A 106 16.79 29.98 0.39
C PRO A 106 15.84 31.19 0.42
N THR A 107 14.96 31.28 1.42
CA THR A 107 14.02 32.40 1.56
C THR A 107 14.62 33.58 2.32
N CYS A 108 15.38 33.35 3.39
CA CYS A 108 15.90 34.42 4.27
C CYS A 108 17.41 34.42 4.48
N GLY A 109 18.14 33.42 3.94
CA GLY A 109 19.58 33.28 4.15
C GLY A 109 19.99 32.82 5.57
N GLY A 110 19.03 32.43 6.42
CA GLY A 110 19.34 31.94 7.78
C GLY A 110 19.91 30.52 7.79
N PRO A 111 20.76 30.16 8.78
CA PRO A 111 21.33 28.82 8.86
C PRO A 111 20.26 27.76 9.21
N LEU A 112 20.34 26.60 8.58
CA LEU A 112 19.51 25.42 8.86
C LEU A 112 20.36 24.36 9.55
N THR A 113 19.87 23.86 10.69
CA THR A 113 20.54 22.81 11.46
C THR A 113 20.32 21.41 10.90
N LYS A 114 19.28 21.20 10.07
CA LYS A 114 18.99 19.92 9.40
C LYS A 114 18.46 20.16 7.98
N PRO A 115 18.68 19.23 7.04
CA PRO A 115 18.41 19.41 5.60
C PRO A 115 16.92 19.53 5.24
N PHE A 116 16.02 19.28 6.18
CA PHE A 116 14.56 19.31 6.00
C PHE A 116 13.83 19.95 7.18
N GLN A 117 14.51 20.81 7.93
CA GLN A 117 13.89 21.55 9.03
C GLN A 117 13.15 22.78 8.49
N THR A 118 11.92 22.99 8.93
CA THR A 118 11.20 24.25 8.71
C THR A 118 12.02 25.41 9.26
N CYS A 119 12.33 26.41 8.43
CA CYS A 119 13.25 27.48 8.80
C CYS A 119 12.75 28.19 10.08
N PRO A 120 13.54 28.20 11.17
CA PRO A 120 13.12 28.81 12.43
C PRO A 120 13.02 30.34 12.37
N ARG A 121 13.58 30.98 11.33
CA ARG A 121 13.43 32.42 11.08
C ARG A 121 12.20 32.74 10.23
N CYS A 122 11.94 31.97 9.17
CA CYS A 122 10.78 32.23 8.30
C CYS A 122 9.47 31.72 8.89
N ASN A 123 9.52 30.66 9.70
CA ASN A 123 8.35 30.00 10.25
C ASN A 123 8.31 30.15 11.77
N GLN A 124 8.35 31.41 12.23
CA GLN A 124 7.86 31.73 13.56
C GLN A 124 6.33 31.68 13.48
N GLU A 125 5.73 30.61 13.99
CA GLU A 125 4.29 30.62 14.25
C GLU A 125 4.00 31.84 15.13
N PRO A 126 3.03 32.71 14.77
CA PRO A 126 2.66 33.80 15.65
C PRO A 126 2.20 33.21 16.98
N GLU A 127 2.77 33.72 18.09
CA GLU A 127 2.38 33.30 19.43
C GLU A 127 0.86 33.47 19.59
N GLY A 128 0.13 32.35 19.62
CA GLY A 128 -1.33 32.34 19.75
C GLY A 128 -2.08 31.52 18.70
N VAL A 129 -1.44 30.94 17.68
CA VAL A 129 -2.11 30.01 16.76
C VAL A 129 -1.94 28.57 17.25
N PRO A 130 -3.03 27.79 17.44
CA PRO A 130 -2.91 26.41 17.88
C PRO A 130 -2.13 25.58 16.86
N SER A 131 -1.09 24.89 17.33
CA SER A 131 -0.29 23.92 16.56
C SER A 131 -1.18 23.00 15.71
N LEU A 132 -0.81 22.76 14.45
CA LEU A 132 -1.46 21.78 13.55
C LEU A 132 -1.62 20.37 14.15
N LYS A 133 -0.93 20.05 15.25
CA LYS A 133 -1.16 18.82 16.04
C LYS A 133 -2.53 18.77 16.73
N SER A 134 -3.19 19.92 16.94
CA SER A 134 -4.51 20.00 17.58
C SER A 134 -5.66 20.11 16.57
N ILE A 135 -5.36 20.37 15.29
CA ILE A 135 -6.31 20.08 14.22
C ILE A 135 -6.37 18.56 14.15
N LYS A 136 -7.34 18.00 14.87
CA LYS A 136 -7.82 16.65 14.65
C LYS A 136 -8.22 16.61 13.17
N LEU A 137 -7.28 16.20 12.31
CA LEU A 137 -7.55 15.91 10.90
C LEU A 137 -8.85 15.15 10.92
N MET A 138 -9.88 15.78 10.36
CA MET A 138 -11.15 15.15 10.12
C MET A 138 -10.78 13.88 9.38
N LYS A 139 -10.87 12.76 10.10
CA LYS A 139 -10.50 11.45 9.61
C LYS A 139 -11.17 11.35 8.26
N GLU A 140 -10.37 11.33 7.19
CA GLU A 140 -10.89 11.08 5.85
C GLU A 140 -11.83 9.89 6.02
N ASP A 141 -13.11 10.11 5.70
CA ASP A 141 -14.12 9.05 5.66
C ASP A 141 -13.45 7.90 4.91
N PRO A 142 -13.36 6.68 5.46
CA PRO A 142 -12.44 5.69 4.94
C PRO A 142 -12.78 5.45 3.48
N GLU A 143 -11.97 6.03 2.59
CA GLU A 143 -12.00 5.72 1.17
C GLU A 143 -11.99 4.20 1.08
N GLU A 144 -12.81 3.64 0.18
CA GLU A 144 -12.96 2.21 -0.02
C GLU A 144 -11.60 1.50 -0.04
N GLY A 145 -11.16 1.08 1.14
CA GLY A 145 -9.82 0.58 1.33
C GLY A 145 -9.80 -0.85 0.81
N LEU A 146 -9.20 -1.07 -0.35
CA LEU A 146 -8.85 -2.41 -0.78
C LEU A 146 -7.66 -2.86 0.07
N PHE A 147 -7.92 -3.54 1.17
CA PHE A 147 -6.88 -4.14 1.99
C PHE A 147 -6.33 -5.38 1.28
N ILE A 148 -5.04 -5.37 0.96
CA ILE A 148 -4.36 -6.51 0.33
C ILE A 148 -3.39 -7.12 1.35
N ALA A 149 -3.79 -8.24 1.95
CA ALA A 149 -2.89 -9.02 2.80
C ALA A 149 -1.97 -9.88 1.91
N LYS A 150 -0.69 -9.50 1.82
CA LYS A 150 0.29 -10.17 0.95
C LYS A 150 1.10 -11.25 1.66
N SER A 151 1.34 -11.11 2.96
CA SER A 151 2.14 -12.05 3.73
C SER A 151 1.89 -11.93 5.23
N ILE A 152 2.15 -13.03 5.94
CA ILE A 152 2.14 -13.16 7.39
C ILE A 152 3.60 -13.31 7.84
N ARG A 153 4.04 -12.51 8.82
CA ARG A 153 5.39 -12.64 9.37
C ARG A 153 5.48 -13.92 10.21
N LEU A 154 6.35 -14.83 9.78
CA LEU A 154 6.54 -16.14 10.43
C LEU A 154 6.94 -16.03 11.90
N GLY A 155 7.86 -15.12 12.23
CA GLY A 155 8.26 -14.88 13.63
C GLY A 155 7.09 -14.40 14.49
N SER A 156 6.25 -13.50 13.98
CA SER A 156 5.06 -13.02 14.69
C SER A 156 4.02 -14.14 14.87
N ALA A 157 3.83 -15.00 13.86
CA ALA A 157 2.94 -16.15 13.96
C ALA A 157 3.42 -17.16 15.01
N PHE A 158 4.72 -17.46 15.04
CA PHE A 158 5.33 -18.33 16.05
C PHE A 158 5.13 -17.76 17.46
N LEU A 159 5.43 -16.48 17.67
CA LEU A 159 5.30 -15.85 18.99
C LEU A 159 3.84 -15.79 19.47
N ASN A 160 2.89 -15.45 18.58
CA ASN A 160 1.47 -15.42 18.94
C ASN A 160 0.92 -16.81 19.27
N GLY A 161 1.24 -17.81 18.43
CA GLY A 161 0.84 -19.20 18.67
C GLY A 161 1.49 -19.76 19.94
N GLY A 162 2.77 -19.43 20.15
CA GLY A 162 3.51 -19.79 21.34
C GLY A 162 2.91 -19.17 22.59
N LEU A 163 2.55 -17.88 22.58
CA LEU A 163 1.93 -17.21 23.74
C LEU A 163 0.62 -17.90 24.15
N PHE A 164 -0.23 -18.24 23.18
CA PHE A 164 -1.44 -19.01 23.44
C PHE A 164 -1.12 -20.41 23.98
N GLY A 165 -0.09 -21.04 23.42
CA GLY A 165 0.43 -22.32 23.88
C GLY A 165 0.97 -22.30 25.30
N THR A 166 1.61 -21.22 25.74
CA THR A 166 2.08 -21.07 27.12
C THR A 166 0.90 -21.10 28.09
N VAL A 167 -0.16 -20.34 27.81
CA VAL A 167 -1.34 -20.26 28.69
C VAL A 167 -2.03 -21.62 28.79
N LEU A 168 -2.29 -22.26 27.64
CA LEU A 168 -2.93 -23.57 27.60
C LEU A 168 -2.04 -24.65 28.24
N GLY A 169 -0.73 -24.59 27.98
CA GLY A 169 0.26 -25.50 28.51
C GLY A 169 0.40 -25.40 30.04
N ILE A 170 0.40 -24.19 30.59
CA ILE A 170 0.40 -23.99 32.05
C ILE A 170 -0.87 -24.60 32.67
N PHE A 171 -2.03 -24.35 32.07
CA PHE A 171 -3.29 -24.88 32.57
C PHE A 171 -3.31 -26.41 32.57
N LEU A 172 -2.98 -27.04 31.44
CA LEU A 172 -2.95 -28.49 31.31
C LEU A 172 -1.86 -29.13 32.17
N GLY A 173 -0.68 -28.52 32.24
CA GLY A 173 0.43 -28.99 33.07
C GLY A 173 0.11 -28.91 34.56
N ALA A 174 -0.49 -27.81 35.02
CA ALA A 174 -0.92 -27.65 36.40
C ALA A 174 -2.05 -28.64 36.75
N PHE A 175 -2.99 -28.85 35.83
CA PHE A 175 -4.06 -29.83 36.00
C PHE A 175 -3.51 -31.27 36.11
N ALA A 176 -2.60 -31.66 35.20
CA ALA A 176 -1.94 -32.96 35.24
C ALA A 176 -1.12 -33.14 36.53
N GLY A 177 -0.36 -32.12 36.93
CA GLY A 177 0.42 -32.13 38.17
C GLY A 177 -0.44 -32.22 39.43
N ALA A 178 -1.61 -31.58 39.46
CA ALA A 178 -2.52 -31.61 40.60
C ALA A 178 -3.34 -32.90 40.71
N THR A 179 -3.75 -33.47 39.58
CA THR A 179 -4.70 -34.61 39.56
C THR A 179 -4.03 -35.96 39.35
N GLY A 180 -2.75 -36.00 38.96
CA GLY A 180 -2.11 -37.24 38.53
C GLY A 180 -2.59 -37.75 37.18
N SER A 181 -3.43 -36.99 36.48
CA SER A 181 -3.83 -37.31 35.11
C SER A 181 -2.61 -37.37 34.20
N PHE A 182 -2.62 -38.29 33.23
CA PHE A 182 -1.53 -38.49 32.27
C PHE A 182 -0.20 -39.02 32.85
N SER A 183 -0.24 -39.69 34.02
CA SER A 183 0.93 -40.35 34.62
C SER A 183 1.65 -41.31 33.66
N ASP A 184 0.90 -41.99 32.79
CA ASP A 184 1.42 -42.97 31.83
C ASP A 184 2.33 -42.34 30.76
N PHE A 185 2.22 -41.03 30.53
CA PHE A 185 3.02 -40.31 29.54
C PHE A 185 4.23 -39.59 30.16
N LEU A 186 4.39 -39.64 31.48
CA LEU A 186 5.44 -38.93 32.21
C LEU A 186 6.56 -39.89 32.66
N PRO A 187 7.84 -39.47 32.58
CA PRO A 187 8.93 -40.24 33.17
C PRO A 187 8.74 -40.38 34.68
N SER A 188 9.19 -41.50 35.23
CA SER A 188 8.97 -41.91 36.63
C SER A 188 9.27 -40.82 37.67
N GLY A 189 10.31 -40.00 37.44
CA GLY A 189 10.65 -38.89 38.35
C GLY A 189 9.63 -37.75 38.43
N LEU A 190 8.85 -37.51 37.36
CA LEU A 190 7.78 -36.49 37.36
C LEU A 190 6.46 -37.05 37.88
N ALA A 191 6.20 -38.35 37.69
CA ALA A 191 5.02 -39.02 38.23
C ALA A 191 4.99 -39.00 39.77
N GLU A 192 6.14 -39.16 40.42
CA GLU A 192 6.30 -39.13 41.90
C GLU A 192 5.89 -37.78 42.55
N GLN A 193 5.88 -36.70 41.77
CA GLN A 193 5.54 -35.35 42.22
C GLN A 193 4.07 -35.00 41.99
N GLN A 194 3.32 -35.83 41.26
CA GLN A 194 1.90 -35.60 41.01
C GLN A 194 1.06 -35.71 42.30
N GLY A 195 -0.03 -34.94 42.37
CA GLY A 195 -0.88 -34.85 43.57
C GLY A 195 -0.35 -33.93 44.67
N LYS A 196 0.83 -33.33 44.49
CA LYS A 196 1.42 -32.33 45.39
C LYS A 196 1.30 -30.93 44.79
N LEU A 197 1.26 -29.92 45.65
CA LEU A 197 1.27 -28.50 45.23
C LEU A 197 2.52 -28.18 44.37
N LEU A 198 3.67 -28.78 44.73
CA LEU A 198 4.91 -28.64 43.99
C LEU A 198 4.81 -29.23 42.57
N GLY A 199 4.14 -30.37 42.41
CA GLY A 199 3.91 -31.02 41.11
C GLY A 199 3.09 -30.16 40.17
N ALA A 200 2.01 -29.54 40.67
CA ALA A 200 1.19 -28.61 39.88
C ALA A 200 2.01 -27.41 39.37
N VAL A 201 2.91 -26.85 40.18
CA VAL A 201 3.77 -25.73 39.78
C VAL A 201 4.82 -26.17 38.76
N PHE A 202 5.55 -27.25 39.03
CA PHE A 202 6.61 -27.74 38.16
C PHE A 202 6.08 -28.22 36.80
N LEU A 203 5.03 -29.04 36.79
CA LEU A 203 4.42 -29.49 35.53
C LEU A 203 3.71 -28.36 34.80
N GLY A 204 3.17 -27.36 35.51
CA GLY A 204 2.63 -26.14 34.89
C GLY A 204 3.70 -25.36 34.11
N LEU A 205 4.88 -25.12 34.71
CA LEU A 205 5.98 -24.43 34.02
C LEU A 205 6.51 -25.21 32.80
N LEU A 206 6.74 -26.51 32.98
CA LEU A 206 7.15 -27.39 31.88
C LEU A 206 6.09 -27.44 30.77
N GLY A 207 4.82 -27.55 31.15
CA GLY A 207 3.69 -27.51 30.23
C GLY A 207 3.61 -26.20 29.46
N GLY A 208 3.85 -25.06 30.11
CA GLY A 208 3.93 -23.76 29.46
C GLY A 208 5.04 -23.68 28.42
N ALA A 209 6.25 -24.13 28.77
CA ALA A 209 7.39 -24.16 27.83
C ALA A 209 7.14 -25.09 26.63
N ALA A 210 6.63 -26.30 26.91
CA ALA A 210 6.29 -27.27 25.87
C ALA A 210 5.16 -26.77 24.96
N GLY A 211 4.13 -26.17 25.55
CA GLY A 211 3.01 -25.54 24.83
C GLY A 211 3.46 -24.40 23.94
N PHE A 212 4.36 -23.54 24.42
CA PHE A 212 4.95 -22.46 23.63
C PHE A 212 5.64 -22.97 22.36
N VAL A 213 6.49 -23.98 22.52
CA VAL A 213 7.24 -24.57 21.40
C VAL A 213 6.28 -25.27 20.43
N PHE A 214 5.36 -26.09 20.94
CA PHE A 214 4.46 -26.88 20.11
C PHE A 214 3.48 -26.02 19.32
N LEU A 215 2.68 -25.19 19.99
CA LEU A 215 1.70 -24.33 19.31
C LEU A 215 2.39 -23.20 18.53
N GLY A 216 3.57 -22.74 18.97
CA GLY A 216 4.40 -21.84 18.17
C GLY A 216 4.81 -22.48 16.85
N ALA A 217 5.33 -23.71 16.87
CA ALA A 217 5.74 -24.43 15.66
C ALA A 217 4.55 -24.73 14.73
N VAL A 218 3.40 -25.15 15.28
CA VAL A 218 2.17 -25.36 14.50
C VAL A 218 1.71 -24.06 13.84
N SER A 219 1.69 -22.95 14.58
CA SER A 219 1.32 -21.63 14.04
C SER A 219 2.30 -21.14 12.97
N PHE A 220 3.60 -21.38 13.17
CA PHE A 220 4.64 -21.08 12.19
C PHE A 220 4.41 -21.85 10.88
N LEU A 221 4.16 -23.16 10.96
CA LEU A 221 3.89 -24.00 9.79
C LEU A 221 2.61 -23.56 9.08
N ALA A 222 1.55 -23.27 9.83
CA ALA A 222 0.31 -22.74 9.27
C ALA A 222 0.54 -21.42 8.53
N ALA A 223 1.32 -20.50 9.11
CA ALA A 223 1.69 -19.24 8.45
C ALA A 223 2.55 -19.45 7.20
N ALA A 224 3.46 -20.44 7.20
CA ALA A 224 4.24 -20.81 6.02
C ALA A 224 3.34 -21.29 4.87
N VAL A 225 2.36 -22.15 5.17
CA VAL A 225 1.36 -22.62 4.20
C VAL A 225 0.52 -21.46 3.68
N LEU A 226 0.04 -20.56 4.55
CA LEU A 226 -0.73 -19.39 4.13
C LEU A 226 0.08 -18.43 3.24
N ASN A 227 1.36 -18.22 3.56
CA ASN A 227 2.26 -17.43 2.72
C ASN A 227 2.48 -18.07 1.34
N PHE A 228 2.60 -19.39 1.30
CA PHE A 228 2.69 -20.12 0.04
C PHE A 228 1.41 -19.92 -0.80
N VAL A 229 0.24 -20.05 -0.19
CA VAL A 229 -1.05 -19.78 -0.86
C VAL A 229 -1.12 -18.33 -1.36
N PHE A 230 -0.74 -17.35 -0.54
CA PHE A 230 -0.71 -15.93 -0.95
C PHE A 230 0.26 -15.65 -2.08
N SER A 231 1.38 -16.36 -2.15
CA SER A 231 2.32 -16.27 -3.28
C SER A 231 1.70 -16.77 -4.58
N VAL A 232 0.78 -17.73 -4.54
CA VAL A 232 0.09 -18.27 -5.73
C VAL A 232 -1.09 -17.37 -6.12
N THR A 233 -1.86 -16.85 -5.16
CA THR A 233 -3.08 -16.09 -5.43
C THR A 233 -2.86 -14.58 -5.55
N GLY A 234 -1.65 -14.07 -5.26
CA GLY A 234 -1.35 -12.65 -5.22
C GLY A 234 -1.83 -11.93 -3.95
N GLY A 235 -2.06 -12.69 -2.87
CA GLY A 235 -2.58 -12.20 -1.59
C GLY A 235 -4.11 -12.22 -1.47
N LEU A 236 -4.60 -11.96 -0.25
CA LEU A 236 -6.04 -11.87 0.03
C LEU A 236 -6.50 -10.42 -0.12
N LYS A 237 -7.44 -10.18 -1.03
CA LYS A 237 -8.05 -8.87 -1.28
C LYS A 237 -9.36 -8.77 -0.49
N ILE A 238 -9.38 -7.93 0.54
CA ILE A 238 -10.56 -7.67 1.33
C ILE A 238 -11.08 -6.29 0.94
N LYS A 239 -12.25 -6.26 0.28
CA LYS A 239 -12.96 -5.01 -0.01
C LYS A 239 -13.89 -4.73 1.16
N THR A 240 -13.52 -3.79 2.03
CA THR A 240 -14.44 -3.32 3.08
C THR A 240 -15.29 -2.20 2.52
N GLY A 241 -16.50 -2.53 2.06
CA GLY A 241 -17.51 -1.54 1.69
C GLY A 241 -18.56 -1.46 2.79
N ARG A 242 -18.75 -0.28 3.39
CA ARG A 242 -20.07 0.04 3.95
C ARG A 242 -20.95 0.23 2.72
N ARG A 243 -21.95 -0.64 2.49
CA ARG A 243 -22.95 -0.35 1.44
C ARG A 243 -23.52 1.03 1.76
N PRO A 244 -23.39 2.05 0.90
CA PRO A 244 -24.25 3.20 1.01
C PRO A 244 -25.71 2.69 0.94
N PRO A 245 -26.67 3.34 1.62
CA PRO A 245 -28.07 2.97 1.47
C PRO A 245 -28.40 2.94 -0.02
N VAL A 246 -28.89 1.79 -0.49
CA VAL A 246 -29.23 1.54 -1.89
C VAL A 246 -30.29 2.56 -2.29
N PRO A 247 -30.05 3.49 -3.23
CA PRO A 247 -31.14 4.11 -3.95
C PRO A 247 -31.75 3.00 -4.79
N GLU A 248 -33.05 2.75 -4.60
CA GLU A 248 -33.82 1.81 -5.42
C GLU A 248 -33.54 2.04 -6.91
N GLY A 249 -33.10 0.99 -7.59
CA GLY A 249 -33.02 0.95 -9.05
C GLY A 249 -31.61 1.05 -9.61
N SER A 250 -30.92 -0.08 -9.69
CA SER A 250 -30.40 -0.63 -10.95
C SER A 250 -29.57 -1.86 -10.67
N GLN A 251 -29.83 -2.90 -11.46
CA GLN A 251 -29.33 -4.25 -11.28
C GLN A 251 -27.83 -4.37 -11.64
N GLU A 252 -27.22 -5.39 -11.04
CA GLU A 252 -25.90 -5.96 -11.30
C GLU A 252 -25.42 -5.90 -12.76
N GLU A 253 -24.12 -5.59 -12.93
CA GLU A 253 -23.31 -6.26 -13.94
C GLU A 253 -21.89 -6.51 -13.41
N LYS A 254 -21.60 -7.79 -13.12
CA LYS A 254 -20.24 -8.32 -12.96
C LYS A 254 -19.54 -8.22 -14.32
N THR A 255 -18.26 -7.87 -14.35
CA THR A 255 -17.28 -8.56 -15.21
C THR A 255 -15.85 -8.10 -14.90
N GLY A 256 -14.94 -9.08 -14.79
CA GLY A 256 -13.54 -8.85 -15.04
C GLY A 256 -13.41 -8.52 -16.53
N GLY A 257 -12.91 -7.32 -16.83
CA GLY A 257 -12.91 -6.81 -18.18
C GLY A 257 -11.53 -6.76 -18.81
N SER A 258 -11.43 -7.30 -20.02
CA SER A 258 -10.27 -7.24 -20.90
C SER A 258 -9.87 -5.77 -21.17
N ALA A 259 -8.62 -5.50 -21.57
CA ALA A 259 -8.16 -4.17 -21.99
C ALA A 259 -9.08 -3.49 -23.04
N VAL A 260 -9.86 -4.30 -23.77
CA VAL A 260 -10.91 -3.86 -24.71
C VAL A 260 -12.06 -3.11 -24.01
N GLU A 261 -12.46 -3.52 -22.80
CA GLU A 261 -13.50 -2.84 -22.01
C GLU A 261 -12.99 -1.52 -21.42
N ALA A 262 -11.74 -1.48 -20.95
CA ALA A 262 -11.13 -0.27 -20.39
C ALA A 262 -10.91 0.84 -21.44
N LEU A 263 -10.73 0.46 -22.70
CA LEU A 263 -10.60 1.35 -23.84
C LEU A 263 -11.97 1.75 -24.42
N GLY A 264 -13.00 0.91 -24.27
CA GLY A 264 -14.37 1.23 -24.66
C GLY A 264 -14.63 1.24 -26.18
N PHE A 265 -13.66 0.77 -26.98
CA PHE A 265 -13.78 0.59 -28.43
C PHE A 265 -12.68 -0.36 -28.94
N ASN A 266 -12.95 -1.04 -30.07
CA ASN A 266 -11.98 -1.90 -30.75
C ASN A 266 -11.04 -1.02 -31.61
N LEU A 267 -9.73 -1.08 -31.35
CA LEU A 267 -8.71 -0.20 -31.94
C LEU A 267 -8.01 -0.79 -33.17
N ARG A 268 -8.66 -1.74 -33.85
CA ARG A 268 -8.12 -2.38 -35.07
C ARG A 268 -8.33 -1.57 -36.35
N ASP A 269 -9.01 -0.42 -36.27
CA ASP A 269 -9.18 0.55 -37.37
C ASP A 269 -8.48 1.88 -37.06
#